data_AF-V4HU66-F1
#
_entry.id   AF-V4HU66-F1
#
_cell.length_a   1.000
_cell.length_b   1.000
_cell.length_c   1.000
_cell.angle_alpha   90.00
_cell.angle_beta   90.00
_cell.angle_gamma   90.00
#
_symmetry.space_group_name_H-M   'P 1'
#
loop_
_entity.id
_entity.type
_entity.pdbx_description
1 polymer ?
#
loop_
_entity_poly.entity_id
_entity_poly.type
_entity_poly.pdbx_seq_one_letter_code
_entity_poly.pdbx_strand_id
1 'polypeptide(L)'
;MGYGSSYEEYIVIRVNKGTVVEFLNLSGEEFAKYKARKFQAFKGTSEFQQKLKNLIEEEHRWSEEDALYFMESFYAEYYLSL
;
A
#
# COMPACT_ATOMS: atom_id res chain seq x y z
N MET A 1 -8.70 13.14 5.68
CA MET A 1 -9.74 12.12 5.96
C MET A 1 -10.11 11.45 4.66
N GLY A 2 -9.46 10.33 4.34
CA GLY A 2 -9.78 9.56 3.13
C GLY A 2 -11.08 8.77 3.32
N TYR A 3 -11.96 8.79 2.32
CA TYR A 3 -13.14 7.94 2.24
C TYR A 3 -12.72 6.48 1.99
N GLY A 4 -12.08 5.86 2.98
CA GLY A 4 -11.83 4.43 2.98
C GLY A 4 -12.93 3.75 3.79
N SER A 5 -13.73 2.91 3.14
CA SER A 5 -14.66 2.04 3.86
C SER A 5 -13.85 1.01 4.65
N SER A 6 -14.04 1.00 5.97
CA SER A 6 -13.57 -0.07 6.85
C SER A 6 -14.64 -1.15 6.93
N TYR A 7 -14.23 -2.40 6.84
CA TYR A 7 -15.12 -3.56 6.96
C TYR A 7 -14.68 -4.44 8.14
N GLU A 8 -15.60 -5.23 8.66
CA GLU A 8 -15.27 -6.19 9.73
C GLU A 8 -14.43 -7.35 9.19
N GLU A 9 -14.70 -7.76 7.94
CA GLU A 9 -14.10 -8.93 7.29
C GLU A 9 -13.56 -8.57 5.90
N TYR A 10 -12.41 -9.14 5.55
CA TYR A 10 -11.70 -8.94 4.31
C TYR A 10 -11.25 -10.27 3.71
N ILE A 11 -11.59 -10.50 2.44
CA ILE A 11 -11.07 -11.63 1.65
C ILE A 11 -9.98 -11.10 0.72
N VAL A 12 -8.76 -11.60 0.87
CA VAL A 12 -7.63 -11.27 -0.02
C VAL A 12 -7.32 -12.47 -0.90
N ILE A 13 -7.35 -12.25 -2.22
CA ILE A 13 -7.03 -13.27 -3.21
C ILE A 13 -5.89 -12.74 -4.08
N ARG A 14 -4.76 -13.44 -4.12
CA ARG A 14 -3.69 -13.15 -5.08
C ARG A 14 -3.70 -14.18 -6.19
N VAL A 15 -3.66 -13.68 -7.42
CA VAL A 15 -3.66 -14.50 -8.63
C VAL A 15 -2.36 -14.26 -9.39
N ASN A 16 -1.65 -15.34 -9.72
CA ASN A 16 -0.48 -15.30 -10.58
C ASN A 16 -0.76 -16.18 -11.81
N LYS A 17 -0.71 -15.58 -13.01
CA LYS A 17 -0.94 -16.27 -14.30
C LYS A 17 -2.22 -17.14 -14.31
N GLY A 18 -3.30 -16.62 -13.75
CA GLY A 18 -4.60 -17.31 -13.68
C GLY A 18 -4.73 -18.36 -12.58
N THR A 19 -3.71 -18.57 -11.74
CA THR A 19 -3.77 -19.47 -10.58
C THR A 19 -3.83 -18.66 -9.29
N VAL A 20 -4.74 -19.03 -8.39
CA VAL A 20 -4.78 -18.46 -7.03
C VAL A 20 -3.57 -18.95 -6.26
N VAL A 21 -2.69 -18.04 -5.84
CA VAL A 21 -1.46 -18.33 -5.09
C VAL A 21 -1.56 -17.93 -3.61
N GLU A 22 -2.54 -17.10 -3.25
CA GLU A 22 -2.84 -16.73 -1.87
C GLU A 22 -4.34 -16.53 -1.73
N PHE A 23 -4.92 -17.07 -0.65
CA PHE A 23 -6.30 -16.85 -0.26
C PHE A 23 -6.32 -16.65 1.26
N LEU A 24 -6.67 -15.44 1.70
CA LEU A 24 -6.73 -15.08 3.12
C LEU A 24 -8.14 -14.60 3.44
N ASN A 25 -8.62 -15.00 4.62
CA ASN A 25 -9.79 -14.39 5.25
C ASN A 25 -9.28 -13.70 6.52
N LEU A 26 -9.46 -12.39 6.61
CA LEU A 26 -8.84 -11.53 7.61
C LEU A 26 -9.90 -10.63 8.24
N SER A 27 -9.84 -10.50 9.57
CA SER A 27 -10.53 -9.40 10.24
C SER A 27 -9.98 -8.04 9.80
N GLY A 28 -10.71 -6.97 10.08
CA GLY A 28 -10.25 -5.61 9.78
C GLY A 28 -8.89 -5.25 10.38
N GLU A 29 -8.61 -5.70 11.61
CA GLU A 29 -7.29 -5.49 12.24
C GLU A 29 -6.18 -6.27 11.55
N GLU A 30 -6.45 -7.51 11.15
CA GLU A 30 -5.48 -8.35 10.45
C GLU A 30 -5.21 -7.81 9.05
N PHE A 31 -6.22 -7.30 8.36
CA PHE A 31 -6.06 -6.64 7.07
C PHE A 31 -5.25 -5.35 7.19
N ALA A 32 -5.48 -4.54 8.23
CA ALA A 32 -4.66 -3.36 8.49
C ALA A 32 -3.18 -3.73 8.70
N LYS A 33 -2.90 -4.77 9.48
CA LYS A 33 -1.54 -5.31 9.67
C LYS A 33 -0.96 -5.88 8.37
N TYR A 34 -1.76 -6.52 7.54
CA TYR A 34 -1.35 -7.02 6.21
C TYR A 34 -0.93 -5.86 5.30
N LYS A 35 -1.78 -4.84 5.19
CA LYS A 35 -1.52 -3.63 4.39
C LYS A 35 -0.24 -2.93 4.83
N ALA A 36 -0.06 -2.73 6.14
CA ALA A 36 1.16 -2.11 6.69
C ALA A 36 2.44 -2.90 6.33
N ARG A 37 2.40 -4.24 6.41
CA ARG A 37 3.53 -5.09 5.99
C ARG A 37 3.84 -4.97 4.50
N LYS A 38 2.80 -4.96 3.65
CA LYS A 38 2.95 -4.78 2.21
C LYS A 38 3.53 -3.41 1.86
N PHE A 39 3.06 -2.35 2.52
CA PHE A 39 3.62 -1.02 2.36
C PHE A 39 5.08 -0.96 2.80
N GLN A 40 5.43 -1.57 3.94
CA GLN A 40 6.82 -1.64 4.41
C GLN A 40 7.73 -2.37 3.41
N ALA A 41 7.24 -3.43 2.75
CA ALA A 41 7.97 -4.11 1.68
C ALA A 41 8.16 -3.17 0.47
N PHE A 42 7.13 -2.41 0.09
CA PHE A 42 7.21 -1.43 -0.98
C PHE A 42 8.22 -0.32 -0.68
N LYS A 43 8.34 0.15 0.58
CA LYS A 43 9.37 1.12 0.98
C LYS A 43 10.80 0.69 0.65
N GLY A 44 11.05 -0.63 0.60
CA GLY A 44 12.34 -1.20 0.24
C GLY A 44 12.65 -1.24 -1.27
N THR A 45 11.71 -0.84 -2.12
CA THR A 45 11.89 -0.87 -3.59
C THR A 45 12.54 0.40 -4.12
N SER A 46 13.29 0.29 -5.23
CA SER A 46 13.85 1.45 -5.92
C SER A 46 12.78 2.40 -6.46
N GLU A 47 11.64 1.85 -6.89
CA GLU A 47 10.50 2.63 -7.36
C GLU A 47 9.95 3.52 -6.25
N PHE A 48 9.77 3.00 -5.05
CA PHE A 48 9.33 3.80 -3.90
C PHE A 48 10.27 4.98 -3.65
N GLN A 49 11.59 4.72 -3.64
CA GLN A 49 12.59 5.77 -3.42
C GLN A 49 12.52 6.86 -4.50
N GLN A 50 12.32 6.48 -5.76
CA GLN A 50 12.16 7.43 -6.85
C GLN A 50 10.87 8.27 -6.70
N LYS A 51 9.75 7.63 -6.35
CA LYS A 51 8.47 8.34 -6.14
C LYS A 51 8.55 9.30 -4.95
N LEU A 52 9.15 8.88 -3.84
CA LEU A 52 9.34 9.73 -2.67
C LEU A 52 10.20 10.95 -3.00
N LYS A 53 11.30 10.75 -3.73
CA LYS A 53 12.17 11.83 -4.18
C LYS A 53 11.41 12.85 -5.02
N ASN A 54 10.60 12.40 -5.98
CA ASN A 54 9.83 13.31 -6.84
C ASN A 54 8.83 14.17 -6.04
N LEU A 55 8.18 13.59 -5.03
CA LEU A 55 7.23 14.32 -4.17
C LEU A 55 7.92 15.38 -3.30
N ILE A 56 9.10 15.06 -2.77
CA ILE A 56 9.86 15.96 -1.87
C ILE A 56 10.61 17.03 -2.65
N GLU A 57 11.26 16.68 -3.76
CA GLU A 57 12.21 17.57 -4.42
C GLU A 57 11.65 18.28 -5.68
N GLU A 58 10.78 17.63 -6.44
CA GLU A 58 10.51 18.04 -7.82
C GLU A 58 9.09 18.59 -8.05
N GLU A 59 8.03 17.90 -7.57
CA GLU A 59 6.64 18.26 -7.93
C GLU A 59 5.93 19.12 -6.88
N HIS A 60 6.12 18.85 -5.59
CA HIS A 60 5.21 19.38 -4.56
C HIS A 60 5.87 19.97 -3.32
N ARG A 61 7.19 19.77 -3.12
CA ARG A 61 7.94 20.23 -1.93
C ARG A 61 7.27 19.81 -0.63
N TRP A 62 6.75 18.59 -0.61
CA TRP A 62 6.09 18.07 0.57
C TRP A 62 7.09 17.74 1.67
N SER A 63 6.62 17.80 2.91
CA SER A 63 7.34 17.17 4.00
C SER A 63 7.44 15.66 3.74
N GLU A 64 8.48 15.02 4.28
CA GLU A 64 8.61 13.56 4.15
C GLU A 64 7.38 12.85 4.74
N GLU A 65 6.83 13.32 5.85
CA GLU A 65 5.64 12.75 6.48
C GLU A 65 4.41 12.83 5.57
N ASP A 66 4.16 13.99 4.95
CA ASP A 66 3.04 14.17 4.02
C ASP A 66 3.19 13.29 2.77
N ALA A 67 4.41 13.19 2.24
CA ALA A 67 4.71 12.33 1.11
C ALA A 67 4.50 10.85 1.45
N LEU A 68 4.94 10.40 2.64
CA LEU A 68 4.71 9.04 3.10
C LEU A 68 3.21 8.74 3.27
N TYR A 69 2.46 9.65 3.89
CA TYR A 69 1.01 9.50 4.08
C TYR A 69 0.26 9.41 2.74
N PHE A 70 0.63 10.26 1.79
CA PHE A 70 0.10 10.20 0.44
C PHE A 70 0.45 8.87 -0.23
N MET A 71 1.71 8.44 -0.17
CA MET A 71 2.15 7.22 -0.83
C MET A 71 1.45 5.96 -0.28
N GLU A 72 1.22 5.91 1.03
CA GLU A 72 0.49 4.81 1.67
C GLU A 72 -0.94 4.67 1.14
N SER A 73 -1.58 5.79 0.81
CA SER A 73 -2.95 5.83 0.32
C SER A 73 -3.04 5.68 -1.20
N PHE A 74 -2.23 6.45 -1.94
CA PHE A 74 -2.29 6.57 -3.40
C PHE A 74 -1.77 5.32 -4.12
N TYR A 75 -0.73 4.67 -3.59
CA TYR A 75 -0.14 3.46 -4.19
C TYR A 75 -0.70 2.16 -3.62
N ALA A 76 -1.81 2.20 -2.85
CA ALA A 76 -2.39 1.04 -2.18
C ALA A 76 -2.66 -0.13 -3.13
N GLU A 77 -3.28 0.13 -4.29
CA GLU A 77 -3.55 -0.91 -5.29
C GLU A 77 -2.25 -1.54 -5.81
N TYR A 78 -1.21 -0.72 -6.00
CA TYR A 78 0.07 -1.20 -6.51
C TYR A 78 0.79 -2.07 -5.49
N TYR A 79 1.07 -1.57 -4.28
CA TYR A 79 1.88 -2.34 -3.34
C TYR A 79 1.13 -3.55 -2.74
N LEU A 80 -0.21 -3.54 -2.76
CA LEU A 80 -0.99 -4.74 -2.39
C LEU A 80 -0.91 -5.83 -3.46
N SER A 81 -0.56 -5.48 -4.71
CA SER A 81 -0.41 -6.44 -5.80
C SER A 81 0.97 -7.11 -5.87
N LEU A 82 2.00 -6.51 -5.27
CA LEU A 82 3.38 -7.04 -5.17
C LEU A 82 3.42 -8.36 -4.36
#